data_AF-A0AAV0X143-F1
#
_entry.id   AF-A0AAV0X143-F1
#
_cell.length_a   1.000
_cell.length_b   1.000
_cell.length_c   1.000
_cell.angle_alpha   90.00
_cell.angle_beta   90.00
_cell.angle_gamma   90.00
#
_symmetry.space_group_name_H-M   'P 1'
#
loop_
_entity.id
_entity.type
_entity.pdbx_description
1 polymer ?
#
loop_
_entity_poly.entity_id
_entity_poly.type
_entity_poly.pdbx_seq_one_letter_code
_entity_poly.pdbx_strand_id
1 'polypeptide(L)'
;MHDIYLSFKIQNKVVGTTTDNGSNFVKAFKTYYTLPKLEDNELEDGDDNVLEIIDLTQILEEGENNLEETQETTIHLPRHFRCASHTINLVATSDIDAYFIDKNQINKKNPSFPSLKKSYRKVMANLFKLWSKQNQSQLLHIRSLFESTQQNMLELII
;
A
#
# COMPACT_ATOMS: atom_id res chain seq x y z
N MET A 1 -4.87 -2.37 9.16
CA MET A 1 -4.66 -3.61 8.38
C MET A 1 -4.60 -4.82 9.30
N HIS A 2 -3.78 -4.78 10.35
CA HIS A 2 -3.69 -5.83 11.36
C HIS A 2 -5.06 -6.23 11.95
N ASP A 3 -5.87 -5.26 12.39
CA ASP A 3 -7.21 -5.55 12.94
C ASP A 3 -8.14 -6.26 11.95
N ILE A 4 -8.01 -5.95 10.66
CA ILE A 4 -8.78 -6.61 9.58
C ILE A 4 -8.32 -8.06 9.45
N TYR A 5 -7.01 -8.32 9.53
CA TYR A 5 -6.51 -9.70 9.47
C TYR A 5 -7.00 -10.54 10.64
N LEU A 6 -7.04 -9.96 11.84
CA LEU A 6 -7.57 -10.59 13.04
C LEU A 6 -9.09 -10.81 12.96
N SER A 7 -9.85 -9.81 12.52
CA SER A 7 -11.32 -9.90 12.44
C SER A 7 -11.80 -11.00 11.49
N PHE A 8 -11.07 -11.22 10.39
CA PHE A 8 -11.34 -12.29 9.44
C PHE A 8 -10.57 -13.60 9.73
N LYS A 9 -9.74 -13.64 10.77
CA LYS A 9 -8.89 -14.80 11.13
C LYS A 9 -8.01 -15.28 9.97
N ILE A 10 -7.45 -14.33 9.22
CA ILE A 10 -6.60 -14.59 8.04
C ILE A 10 -5.15 -14.18 8.24
N GLN A 11 -4.75 -13.74 9.45
CA GLN A 11 -3.41 -13.22 9.73
C GLN A 11 -2.27 -14.16 9.30
N ASN A 12 -2.48 -15.48 9.38
CA ASN A 12 -1.48 -16.49 8.97
C ASN A 12 -1.62 -16.94 7.51
N LYS A 13 -2.54 -16.34 6.73
CA LYS A 13 -2.84 -16.70 5.33
C LYS A 13 -2.44 -15.60 4.35
N VAL A 14 -2.18 -14.37 4.82
CA VAL A 14 -1.81 -13.26 3.96
C VAL A 14 -0.33 -13.37 3.59
N VAL A 15 -0.05 -13.64 2.31
CA VAL A 15 1.32 -13.78 1.78
C VAL A 15 1.88 -12.47 1.24
N GLY A 16 1.03 -11.47 1.02
CA GLY A 16 1.45 -10.15 0.56
C GLY A 16 0.30 -9.16 0.43
N THR A 17 0.66 -7.88 0.38
CA THR A 17 -0.27 -6.76 0.23
C THR A 17 0.23 -5.84 -0.88
N THR A 18 -0.65 -5.53 -1.83
CA THR A 18 -0.37 -4.52 -2.86
C THR A 18 -0.98 -3.18 -2.47
N THR A 19 -0.18 -2.11 -2.41
CA THR A 19 -0.68 -0.74 -2.22
C THR A 19 -0.07 0.21 -3.26
N ASP A 20 -0.56 1.44 -3.33
CA ASP A 20 0.09 2.49 -4.11
C ASP A 20 1.45 2.89 -3.49
N ASN A 21 2.13 3.86 -4.12
CA ASN A 21 3.43 4.36 -3.68
C ASN A 21 3.31 5.41 -2.56
N GLY A 22 2.17 5.42 -1.83
CA GLY A 22 1.97 6.30 -0.70
C GLY A 22 3.07 6.12 0.35
N SER A 23 3.71 7.21 0.75
CA SER A 23 4.84 7.17 1.68
C SER A 23 4.47 6.59 3.05
N ASN A 24 3.22 6.72 3.47
CA ASN A 24 2.65 6.07 4.64
C ASN A 24 2.73 4.53 4.54
N PHE A 25 2.38 3.95 3.39
CA PHE A 25 2.45 2.51 3.18
C PHE A 25 3.90 2.05 3.04
N VAL A 26 4.70 2.73 2.23
CA VAL A 26 6.12 2.38 2.04
C VAL A 26 6.86 2.37 3.39
N LYS A 27 6.63 3.38 4.24
CA LYS A 27 7.21 3.41 5.60
C LYS A 27 6.68 2.30 6.48
N ALA A 28 5.36 2.11 6.55
CA ALA A 28 4.77 1.08 7.39
C ALA A 28 5.28 -0.32 7.01
N PHE A 29 5.32 -0.64 5.72
CA PHE A 29 5.85 -1.92 5.26
C PHE A 29 7.37 -2.00 5.43
N LYS A 30 8.14 -0.92 5.31
CA LYS A 30 9.58 -0.97 5.65
C LYS A 30 9.81 -1.24 7.14
N THR A 31 9.00 -0.66 8.02
CA THR A 31 9.16 -0.78 9.48
C THR A 31 8.62 -2.09 10.04
N TYR A 32 7.48 -2.57 9.55
CA TYR A 32 6.75 -3.70 10.13
C TYR A 32 6.79 -4.96 9.26
N TYR A 33 7.51 -4.95 8.13
CA TYR A 33 7.79 -6.17 7.39
C TYR A 33 8.89 -6.94 8.11
N THR A 34 8.56 -8.15 8.54
CA THR A 34 9.54 -9.10 9.03
C THR A 34 9.69 -10.15 7.94
N LEU A 35 10.89 -10.24 7.37
CA LEU A 35 11.23 -11.37 6.52
C LEU A 35 10.96 -12.64 7.34
N PRO A 36 10.18 -13.61 6.82
CA PRO A 36 10.28 -14.96 7.33
C PRO A 36 11.77 -15.30 7.37
N LYS A 37 12.27 -15.88 8.46
CA LYS A 37 13.62 -16.47 8.54
C LYS A 37 13.70 -17.66 7.57
N LEU A 38 13.62 -17.37 6.28
CA LEU A 38 13.83 -18.27 5.19
C LEU A 38 15.09 -17.77 4.52
N GLU A 39 16.08 -18.65 4.58
CA GLU A 39 17.38 -18.59 3.96
C GLU A 39 17.37 -17.81 2.64
N ASP A 40 18.33 -16.90 2.54
CA ASP A 40 18.78 -16.15 1.38
C ASP A 40 18.15 -16.57 0.05
N ASN A 41 17.35 -15.67 -0.52
CA ASN A 41 17.35 -15.41 -1.95
C ASN A 41 16.99 -13.95 -2.18
N GLU A 42 18.06 -13.14 -2.25
CA GLU A 42 18.23 -11.92 -3.02
C GLU A 42 16.96 -11.21 -3.50
N LEU A 43 16.64 -10.09 -2.86
CA LEU A 43 16.10 -8.90 -3.56
C LEU A 43 16.71 -7.66 -2.91
N GLU A 44 17.95 -7.36 -3.30
CA GLU A 44 18.50 -6.01 -3.18
C GLU A 44 17.67 -5.06 -4.05
N ASP A 45 17.09 -4.04 -3.43
CA ASP A 45 16.88 -2.74 -4.06
C ASP A 45 17.47 -1.72 -3.08
N GLY A 46 18.62 -1.16 -3.48
CA GLY A 46 19.59 -0.54 -2.58
C GLY A 46 19.07 0.65 -1.79
N ASP A 47 19.55 0.77 -0.55
CA ASP A 47 20.45 1.85 -0.09
C ASP A 47 20.63 1.69 1.45
N ASP A 48 21.89 1.78 1.91
CA ASP A 48 22.41 1.57 3.28
C ASP A 48 22.21 0.19 3.94
N ASN A 49 23.19 -0.73 3.72
CA ASN A 49 23.42 -1.89 4.58
C ASN A 49 24.65 -1.65 5.47
N VAL A 50 24.43 -1.12 6.67
CA VAL A 50 25.37 -1.30 7.79
C VAL A 50 25.09 -2.68 8.38
N LEU A 51 25.93 -3.66 8.05
CA LEU A 51 25.91 -4.99 8.66
C LEU A 51 26.44 -4.88 10.10
N GLU A 52 25.53 -4.87 11.08
CA GLU A 52 25.87 -4.99 12.49
C GLU A 52 26.09 -6.48 12.82
N ILE A 53 27.33 -6.83 13.18
CA ILE A 53 27.69 -8.19 13.61
C ILE A 53 27.25 -8.33 15.07
N ILE A 54 26.15 -9.04 15.30
CA ILE A 54 25.64 -9.33 16.63
C ILE A 54 26.21 -10.68 17.11
N ASP A 55 26.76 -10.69 18.31
CA ASP A 55 27.31 -11.88 18.95
C ASP A 55 26.20 -12.86 19.35
N LEU A 56 26.25 -14.10 18.84
CA LEU A 56 25.21 -15.11 19.07
C LEU A 56 25.09 -15.50 20.54
N THR A 57 26.17 -15.36 21.32
CA THR A 57 26.16 -15.65 22.76
C THR A 57 25.27 -14.69 23.54
N GLN A 58 25.18 -13.43 23.14
CA GLN A 58 24.34 -12.43 23.80
C GLN A 58 22.83 -12.71 23.61
N ILE A 59 22.44 -13.16 22.41
CA ILE A 59 21.03 -13.48 22.09
C ILE A 59 20.53 -14.68 22.89
N LEU A 60 21.39 -15.68 23.11
CA LEU A 60 21.03 -16.90 23.82
C LEU A 60 20.89 -16.67 25.34
N GLU A 61 21.69 -15.76 25.90
CA GLU A 61 21.64 -15.40 27.33
C GLU A 61 20.42 -14.53 27.69
N GLU A 62 19.93 -13.72 26.75
CA GLU A 62 18.72 -12.90 26.91
C GLU A 62 17.42 -13.71 26.81
N GLY A 63 17.46 -14.92 26.23
CA GLY A 63 16.29 -15.77 26.00
C GLY A 63 15.76 -16.53 27.23
N GLU A 64 16.59 -16.75 28.26
CA GLU A 64 16.14 -17.41 29.50
C GLU A 64 15.67 -16.44 30.59
N ASN A 65 16.02 -15.15 30.51
CA ASN A 65 15.78 -14.19 31.61
C ASN A 65 14.70 -13.13 31.36
N ASN A 66 14.05 -13.10 30.19
CA ASN A 66 13.09 -12.04 29.82
C ASN A 66 11.67 -12.53 29.46
N LEU A 67 11.18 -13.60 30.11
CA LEU A 67 9.77 -14.01 29.96
C LEU A 67 8.75 -13.08 30.66
N GLU A 68 9.23 -12.04 31.33
CA GLU A 68 8.38 -11.03 31.96
C GLU A 68 8.86 -9.61 31.63
N GLU A 69 8.64 -9.13 30.39
CA GLU A 69 8.38 -7.71 30.16
C GLU A 69 7.79 -7.46 28.77
N THR A 70 6.56 -6.93 28.75
CA THR A 70 5.84 -6.36 27.60
C THR A 70 5.47 -7.28 26.44
N GLN A 71 4.24 -7.81 26.48
CA GLN A 71 3.49 -8.11 25.25
C GLN A 71 3.17 -6.81 24.51
N GLU A 72 4.18 -6.11 23.99
CA GLU A 72 3.95 -5.25 22.84
C GLU A 72 3.50 -6.18 21.72
N THR A 73 2.26 -6.02 21.28
CA THR A 73 1.69 -6.71 20.13
C THR A 73 2.53 -6.38 18.91
N THR A 74 3.60 -7.15 18.66
CA THR A 74 4.52 -6.89 17.55
C THR A 74 3.73 -7.01 16.25
N ILE A 75 3.45 -5.87 15.61
CA ILE A 75 2.68 -5.83 14.38
C ILE A 75 3.58 -6.32 13.25
N HIS A 76 3.22 -7.46 12.66
CA HIS A 76 3.86 -7.97 11.46
C HIS A 76 2.98 -7.71 10.23
N LEU A 77 3.56 -7.06 9.23
CA LEU A 77 2.97 -6.87 7.92
C LEU A 77 3.54 -7.88 6.91
N PRO A 78 2.71 -8.39 5.99
CA PRO A 78 3.16 -9.31 4.94
C PRO A 78 4.00 -8.57 3.88
N ARG A 79 4.56 -9.30 2.92
CA ARG A 79 5.34 -8.73 1.81
C ARG A 79 4.59 -7.61 1.10
N HIS A 80 5.26 -6.49 0.88
CA HIS A 80 4.70 -5.36 0.15
C HIS A 80 4.93 -5.48 -1.36
N PHE A 81 3.89 -5.18 -2.13
CA PHE A 81 3.96 -5.02 -3.57
C PHE A 81 3.50 -3.61 -3.96
N ARG A 82 4.25 -2.96 -4.84
CA ARG A 82 3.85 -1.67 -5.39
C ARG A 82 2.83 -1.87 -6.50
N CYS A 83 1.74 -1.11 -6.46
CA CYS A 83 0.69 -1.17 -7.45
C CYS A 83 1.23 -0.77 -8.83
N ALA A 84 1.21 -1.72 -9.77
CA ALA A 84 1.67 -1.50 -11.14
C ALA A 84 0.89 -0.37 -11.82
N SER A 85 -0.45 -0.37 -11.68
CA SER A 85 -1.31 0.66 -12.26
C SER A 85 -0.99 2.06 -11.74
N HIS A 86 -0.72 2.19 -10.44
CA HIS A 86 -0.34 3.47 -9.86
C HIS A 86 1.03 3.93 -10.37
N THR A 87 1.99 3.01 -10.48
CA THR A 87 3.34 3.31 -10.98
C THR A 87 3.31 3.75 -12.44
N ILE A 88 2.59 3.02 -13.31
CA ILE A 88 2.40 3.40 -14.72
C ILE A 88 1.71 4.77 -14.82
N ASN A 89 0.69 5.02 -13.99
CA ASN A 89 0.02 6.32 -13.96
C ASN A 89 0.99 7.45 -13.56
N LEU A 90 1.86 7.26 -12.56
CA LEU A 90 2.85 8.25 -12.17
C LEU A 90 3.82 8.57 -13.30
N VAL A 91 4.32 7.56 -14.02
CA VAL A 91 5.22 7.76 -15.18
C VAL A 91 4.48 8.55 -16.27
N ALA A 92 3.32 8.08 -16.70
CA ALA A 92 2.56 8.70 -17.78
C ALA A 92 2.15 10.15 -17.46
N THR A 93 1.72 10.42 -16.21
CA THR A 93 1.32 11.76 -15.77
C THR A 93 2.52 12.71 -15.61
N SER A 94 3.66 12.19 -15.14
CA SER A 94 4.88 12.98 -15.02
C SER A 94 5.42 13.40 -16.39
N ASP A 95 5.44 12.46 -17.34
CA ASP A 95 5.91 12.71 -18.71
C ASP A 95 5.03 13.75 -19.43
N ILE A 96 3.72 13.59 -19.33
CA ILE A 96 2.78 14.51 -20.00
C ILE A 96 2.77 15.88 -19.32
N ASP A 97 2.95 15.96 -18.00
CA ASP A 97 3.07 17.24 -17.29
C ASP A 97 4.36 17.96 -17.70
N ALA A 98 5.49 17.25 -17.78
CA ALA A 98 6.74 17.80 -18.29
C ALA A 98 6.56 18.31 -19.73
N TYR A 99 5.89 17.54 -20.60
CA TYR A 99 5.57 17.93 -21.97
C TYR A 99 4.74 19.21 -22.03
N PHE A 100 3.72 19.37 -21.16
CA PHE A 100 2.83 20.54 -21.16
C PHE A 100 3.34 21.77 -20.40
N ILE A 101 4.26 21.60 -19.44
CA ILE A 101 5.01 22.69 -18.81
C ILE A 101 5.92 23.32 -19.86
N ASP A 102 6.64 22.48 -20.62
CA ASP A 102 7.49 22.88 -21.74
C ASP A 102 8.43 24.05 -21.37
N LYS A 103 9.34 23.81 -20.43
CA LYS A 103 10.24 24.84 -19.87
C LYS A 103 11.04 25.59 -20.94
N ASN A 104 11.42 24.89 -22.01
CA ASN A 104 12.23 25.42 -23.11
C ASN A 104 11.39 25.97 -24.28
N GLN A 105 10.05 25.98 -24.15
CA GLN A 105 9.12 26.42 -25.20
C GLN A 105 9.29 25.69 -26.55
N ILE A 106 9.72 24.44 -26.52
CA ILE A 106 9.97 23.63 -27.71
C ILE A 106 8.65 23.02 -28.18
N ASN A 107 7.90 22.40 -27.26
CA ASN A 107 6.65 21.71 -27.58
C ASN A 107 5.54 22.70 -27.98
N LYS A 108 5.52 23.90 -27.40
CA LYS A 108 4.56 24.97 -27.72
C LYS A 108 4.66 25.48 -29.16
N LYS A 109 5.81 25.32 -29.81
CA LYS A 109 5.98 25.67 -31.23
C LYS A 109 5.25 24.70 -32.16
N ASN A 110 4.91 23.50 -31.68
CA ASN A 110 4.15 22.54 -32.45
C ASN A 110 2.70 23.04 -32.60
N PRO A 111 2.17 23.21 -33.83
CA PRO A 111 0.81 23.72 -34.05
C PRO A 111 -0.28 22.81 -33.44
N SER A 112 -0.01 21.52 -33.23
CA SER A 112 -0.94 20.58 -32.59
C SER A 112 -0.95 20.67 -31.06
N PHE A 113 0.03 21.35 -30.44
CA PHE A 113 0.17 21.41 -28.98
C PHE A 113 -1.09 21.92 -28.25
N PRO A 114 -1.74 23.03 -28.68
CA PRO A 114 -2.95 23.52 -28.00
C PRO A 114 -4.11 22.53 -28.09
N SER A 115 -4.27 21.87 -29.24
CA SER A 115 -5.33 20.88 -29.47
C SER A 115 -5.12 19.63 -28.61
N LEU A 116 -3.90 19.08 -28.60
CA LEU A 116 -3.52 17.94 -27.77
C LEU A 116 -3.74 18.23 -26.27
N LYS A 117 -3.27 19.40 -25.80
CA LYS A 117 -3.43 19.82 -24.39
C LYS A 117 -4.89 19.95 -23.98
N LYS A 118 -5.73 20.49 -24.87
CA LYS A 118 -7.18 20.61 -24.65
C LYS A 118 -7.85 19.23 -24.59
N SER A 119 -7.54 18.34 -25.53
CA SER A 119 -8.10 16.99 -25.58
C SER A 119 -7.70 16.18 -24.34
N TYR A 120 -6.42 16.20 -23.96
CA TYR A 120 -5.92 15.53 -22.76
C TYR A 120 -6.67 15.99 -21.50
N ARG A 121 -6.74 17.31 -21.27
CA ARG A 121 -7.44 17.89 -20.11
C ARG A 121 -8.91 17.47 -20.06
N LYS A 122 -9.59 17.45 -21.20
CA LYS A 122 -10.99 17.03 -21.31
C LYS A 122 -11.16 15.55 -20.93
N VAL A 123 -10.32 14.68 -21.49
CA VAL A 123 -10.34 13.23 -21.19
C VAL A 123 -10.07 13.00 -19.71
N MET A 124 -9.01 13.59 -19.16
CA MET A 124 -8.68 13.41 -17.74
C MET A 124 -9.77 13.96 -16.83
N ALA A 125 -10.35 15.12 -17.11
CA ALA A 125 -11.48 15.64 -16.33
C ALA A 125 -12.69 14.68 -16.32
N ASN A 126 -13.00 14.05 -17.46
CA ASN A 126 -14.07 13.07 -17.54
C ASN A 126 -13.74 11.78 -16.75
N LEU A 127 -12.50 11.29 -16.87
CA LEU A 127 -12.04 10.12 -16.12
C LEU A 127 -12.05 10.37 -14.62
N PHE A 128 -11.55 11.53 -14.16
CA PHE A 128 -11.62 11.93 -12.76
C PHE A 128 -13.07 12.02 -12.28
N LYS A 129 -13.97 12.60 -13.07
CA LYS A 129 -15.40 12.65 -12.71
C LYS A 129 -16.01 11.26 -12.56
N LEU A 130 -15.66 10.31 -13.41
CA LEU A 130 -16.12 8.92 -13.32
C LEU A 130 -15.54 8.23 -12.07
N TRP A 131 -14.23 8.36 -11.87
CA TRP A 131 -13.52 7.79 -10.73
C TRP A 131 -14.06 8.32 -9.39
N SER A 132 -14.27 9.63 -9.27
CA SER A 132 -14.84 10.25 -8.07
C SER A 132 -16.25 9.77 -7.78
N LYS A 133 -17.07 9.48 -8.79
CA LYS A 133 -18.39 8.87 -8.58
C LYS A 133 -18.29 7.44 -8.04
N GLN A 134 -17.31 6.67 -8.50
CA GLN A 134 -17.11 5.29 -8.05
C GLN A 134 -16.54 5.22 -6.62
N ASN A 135 -15.71 6.20 -6.23
CA ASN A 135 -15.13 6.30 -4.89
C ASN A 135 -15.98 7.08 -3.88
N GLN A 136 -17.19 7.51 -4.26
CA GLN A 136 -18.21 7.89 -3.29
C GLN A 136 -18.78 6.59 -2.71
N SER A 137 -18.26 6.20 -1.55
CA SER A 137 -18.43 4.87 -0.98
C SER A 137 -19.89 4.40 -0.88
N GLN A 138 -20.14 3.14 -1.24
CA GLN A 138 -21.27 2.33 -0.76
C GLN A 138 -21.13 1.97 0.75
N LEU A 139 -20.40 2.76 1.54
CA LEU A 139 -20.15 2.47 2.96
C LEU A 139 -21.45 2.41 3.76
N LEU A 140 -22.51 3.11 3.33
CA LEU A 140 -23.83 2.98 3.92
C LEU A 140 -24.46 1.60 3.66
N HIS A 141 -24.17 0.97 2.51
CA HIS A 141 -24.80 -0.30 2.10
C HIS A 141 -24.10 -1.53 2.68
N ILE A 142 -22.77 -1.50 2.83
CA ILE A 142 -22.02 -2.63 3.40
C ILE A 142 -22.19 -2.71 4.92
N ARG A 143 -22.24 -1.56 5.61
CA ARG A 143 -22.54 -1.52 7.06
C ARG A 143 -23.96 -1.99 7.34
N SER A 144 -24.96 -1.56 6.57
CA SER A 144 -26.34 -2.00 6.74
C SER A 144 -26.52 -3.50 6.46
N LEU A 145 -25.81 -4.06 5.48
CA LEU A 145 -25.82 -5.49 5.22
C LEU A 145 -25.15 -6.28 6.36
N PHE A 146 -24.02 -5.81 6.89
CA PHE A 146 -23.34 -6.45 8.02
C PHE A 146 -24.18 -6.40 9.31
N GLU A 147 -24.77 -5.25 9.63
CA GLU A 147 -25.68 -5.05 10.77
C GLU A 147 -26.95 -5.90 10.61
N SER A 148 -27.53 -5.96 9.41
CA SER A 148 -28.69 -6.83 9.12
C SER A 148 -28.37 -8.31 9.27
N THR A 149 -27.19 -8.77 8.84
CA THR A 149 -26.77 -10.17 9.07
C THR A 149 -26.49 -10.49 10.53
N GLN A 150 -25.98 -9.54 11.32
CA GLN A 150 -25.80 -9.73 12.77
C GLN A 150 -27.14 -9.77 13.50
N GLN A 151 -28.09 -8.91 13.13
CA GLN A 151 -29.45 -8.91 13.68
C GLN A 151 -30.18 -10.23 13.38
N ASN A 152 -30.12 -10.70 12.13
CA ASN A 152 -30.77 -11.95 11.71
C ASN A 152 -30.14 -13.20 12.36
N MET A 153 -28.83 -13.20 12.65
CA MET A 153 -28.16 -14.28 13.38
C MET A 153 -28.57 -14.33 14.87
N LEU A 154 -28.89 -13.19 15.48
CA LEU A 154 -29.34 -13.12 16.88
C LEU A 154 -30.81 -13.55 17.03
N GLU A 155 -31.67 -13.28 16.05
CA GLU A 155 -33.08 -13.73 16.04
C GLU A 155 -33.25 -15.24 15.79
N LEU A 156 -32.21 -15.93 15.29
CA LEU A 156 -32.20 -17.38 15.09
C LEU A 156 -31.73 -18.18 16.33
N ILE A 157 -31.32 -17.50 17.40
CA ILE A 157 -30.76 -18.10 18.64
C ILE A 157 -31.72 -17.92 19.85
N ILE A 158 -32.88 -17.29 19.66
CA ILE A 158 -33.97 -17.18 20.65
C ILE A 158 -35.18 -17.98 20.17
#